data_AF-A0A2G6GIG8-F1
#
_entry.id   AF-A0A2G6GIG8-F1
#
_cell.length_a   1.000
_cell.length_b   1.000
_cell.length_c   1.000
_cell.angle_alpha   90.00
_cell.angle_beta   90.00
_cell.angle_gamma   90.00
#
_symmetry.space_group_name_H-M   'P 1'
#
loop_
_entity.id
_entity.type
_entity.pdbx_description
1 polymer ?
#
loop_
_entity_poly.entity_id
_entity_poly.type
_entity_poly.pdbx_seq_one_letter_code
_entity_poly.pdbx_strand_id
1 'polypeptide(L)'
;MTPAEETTVREVLNSPRFQDMSPYEVYGTLLDENGRYLCSVRTMYRILKKDGETTPRGRQRVHTSYKKPELLATAPNQVWSWD
;
A
#
# COMPACT_ATOMS: atom_id res chain seq x y z
N MET A 1 -6.92 1.40 21.85
CA MET A 1 -8.03 0.97 20.99
C MET A 1 -8.38 -0.44 21.39
N THR A 2 -9.65 -0.68 21.66
CA THR A 2 -10.17 -1.98 22.08
C THR A 2 -10.38 -2.88 20.85
N PRO A 3 -10.44 -4.21 21.02
CA PRO A 3 -10.75 -5.11 19.91
C PRO A 3 -12.08 -4.80 19.23
N ALA A 4 -13.09 -4.37 19.99
CA ALA A 4 -14.39 -3.99 19.45
C ALA A 4 -14.29 -2.75 18.55
N GLU A 5 -13.54 -1.72 18.97
CA GLU A 5 -13.28 -0.54 18.14
C GLU A 5 -12.50 -0.88 16.87
N GLU A 6 -11.51 -1.79 16.95
CA GLU A 6 -10.77 -2.26 15.78
C GLU A 6 -11.69 -2.90 14.74
N THR A 7 -12.61 -3.76 15.18
CA THR A 7 -13.60 -4.40 14.31
C THR A 7 -14.50 -3.36 13.64
N THR A 8 -15.04 -2.40 14.39
CA THR A 8 -15.88 -1.34 13.82
C THR A 8 -15.14 -0.53 12.75
N VAL A 9 -13.88 -0.17 12.99
CA VAL A 9 -13.09 0.56 11.98
C VAL A 9 -12.92 -0.29 10.72
N ARG A 10 -12.61 -1.58 10.87
CA ARG A 10 -12.45 -2.50 9.75
C ARG A 10 -13.73 -2.68 8.95
N GLU A 11 -14.87 -2.84 9.62
CA GLU A 11 -16.18 -2.96 8.98
C GLU A 11 -16.53 -1.71 8.16
N VAL A 12 -16.20 -0.53 8.68
CA VAL A 12 -16.39 0.71 7.91
C VAL A 12 -15.48 0.73 6.69
N LEU A 13 -14.18 0.45 6.84
CA LEU A 13 -13.22 0.44 5.74
C LEU A 13 -13.59 -0.58 4.64
N ASN A 14 -14.14 -1.73 5.02
CA ASN A 14 -14.56 -2.79 4.08
C ASN A 14 -16.04 -2.69 3.65
N SER A 15 -16.75 -1.63 4.04
CA SER A 15 -18.14 -1.45 3.63
C SER A 15 -18.25 -1.18 2.12
N PRO A 16 -19.36 -1.54 1.47
CA PRO A 16 -19.54 -1.28 0.02
C PRO A 16 -19.35 0.19 -0.37
N ARG A 17 -19.61 1.11 0.56
CA ARG A 17 -19.44 2.54 0.37
C ARG A 17 -17.96 2.95 0.24
N PHE A 18 -17.06 2.25 0.94
CA PHE A 18 -15.65 2.63 1.07
C PHE A 18 -14.68 1.62 0.44
N GLN A 19 -15.19 0.52 -0.12
CA GLN A 19 -14.38 -0.59 -0.65
C GLN A 19 -13.34 -0.18 -1.71
N ASP A 20 -13.61 0.91 -2.45
CA ASP A 20 -12.77 1.43 -3.54
C ASP A 20 -12.01 2.72 -3.13
N MET A 21 -12.08 3.10 -1.84
CA MET A 21 -11.43 4.29 -1.29
C MET A 21 -10.21 3.91 -0.45
N SER A 22 -9.16 4.72 -0.53
CA SER A 22 -8.01 4.63 0.38
C SER A 22 -8.36 5.10 1.79
N PRO A 23 -7.62 4.68 2.83
CA PRO A 23 -7.82 5.18 4.20
C PRO A 23 -7.74 6.71 4.34
N TYR A 24 -7.00 7.40 3.45
CA TYR A 24 -6.98 8.86 3.41
C TYR A 24 -8.31 9.45 2.93
N GLU A 25 -8.87 8.88 1.86
CA GLU A 25 -10.16 9.30 1.31
C GLU A 25 -11.29 9.01 2.30
N VAL A 26 -11.33 7.80 2.87
CA VAL A 26 -12.32 7.44 3.90
C VAL A 26 -12.28 8.41 5.08
N TYR A 27 -11.07 8.74 5.56
CA TYR A 27 -10.90 9.69 6.65
C TYR A 27 -11.46 11.07 6.31
N GLY A 28 -11.15 11.62 5.13
CA GLY A 28 -11.70 12.89 4.66
C GLY A 28 -13.22 12.85 4.53
N THR A 29 -13.75 11.84 3.84
CA THR A 29 -15.19 11.68 3.62
C THR A 29 -15.99 11.59 4.93
N LEU A 30 -15.49 10.86 5.91
CA LEU A 30 -16.16 10.74 7.21
C LEU A 30 -16.22 12.06 7.98
N LEU A 31 -15.16 12.88 7.89
CA LEU A 31 -15.11 14.19 8.49
C LEU A 31 -16.00 15.20 7.76
N ASP A 32 -15.95 15.21 6.43
CA ASP A 32 -16.67 16.19 5.61
C ASP A 32 -18.19 15.99 5.66
N GLU A 33 -18.67 14.75 5.60
CA GLU A 33 -20.11 14.48 5.52
C GLU A 33 -20.81 14.45 6.88
N ASN A 34 -20.16 13.86 7.90
CA ASN A 34 -20.81 13.57 9.18
C ASN A 34 -20.00 14.06 10.39
N GLY A 35 -18.86 14.73 10.17
CA GLY A 35 -17.94 15.11 11.26
C GLY A 35 -17.42 13.91 12.06
N ARG A 36 -17.48 12.70 11.48
CA ARG A 36 -17.30 11.46 12.23
C ARG A 36 -15.82 11.07 12.27
N TYR A 37 -15.21 11.21 13.43
CA TYR A 37 -13.85 10.71 13.66
C TYR A 37 -13.89 9.27 14.20
N LEU A 38 -13.29 8.33 13.47
CA LEU A 38 -13.09 6.94 13.91
C LEU A 38 -11.72 6.76 14.58
N CYS A 39 -10.65 7.06 13.84
CA CYS A 39 -9.27 7.07 14.31
C CYS A 39 -8.38 7.80 13.30
N SER A 40 -7.09 7.92 13.60
CA SER A 40 -6.12 8.49 12.65
C SER A 40 -5.92 7.58 11.43
N VAL A 41 -5.59 8.16 10.28
CA VAL A 41 -5.25 7.40 9.06
C VAL A 41 -4.15 6.37 9.31
N ARG A 42 -3.14 6.72 10.13
CA ARG A 42 -2.07 5.81 10.52
C ARG A 42 -2.60 4.58 11.27
N THR A 43 -3.60 4.77 12.12
CA THR A 43 -4.25 3.69 12.85
C THR A 43 -5.04 2.79 11.89
N MET A 44 -5.78 3.36 10.93
CA MET A 44 -6.50 2.60 9.91
C MET A 44 -5.56 1.64 9.16
N TYR A 45 -4.41 2.12 8.67
CA TYR A 45 -3.43 1.26 8.01
C TYR A 45 -2.87 0.16 8.91
N ARG A 46 -2.70 0.43 10.22
CA ARG A 46 -2.23 -0.60 11.16
C ARG A 46 -3.25 -1.72 11.33
N ILE A 47 -4.54 -1.40 11.34
CA ILE A 47 -5.61 -2.39 11.39
C ILE A 47 -5.60 -3.23 10.11
N LEU A 48 -5.66 -2.59 8.94
CA LEU A 48 -5.64 -3.30 7.66
C LEU A 48 -4.39 -4.18 7.50
N LYS A 49 -3.22 -3.70 7.97
CA LYS A 49 -1.97 -4.46 7.91
C LYS A 49 -2.00 -5.70 8.83
N LYS A 50 -2.61 -5.58 10.01
CA LYS A 50 -2.77 -6.71 10.95
C LYS A 50 -3.57 -7.86 10.32
N ASP A 51 -4.51 -7.51 9.44
CA ASP A 51 -5.39 -8.46 8.74
C ASP A 51 -4.91 -8.83 7.33
N GLY A 52 -3.76 -8.33 6.89
CA GLY A 52 -3.19 -8.61 5.56
C GLY A 52 -3.87 -7.87 4.40
N GLU A 53 -4.81 -6.97 4.68
CA GLU A 53 -5.67 -6.27 3.72
C GLU A 53 -4.95 -5.10 3.00
N THR A 54 -3.69 -4.83 3.32
CA THR A 54 -2.87 -3.83 2.61
C THR A 54 -2.15 -4.39 1.38
N THR A 55 -2.26 -5.69 1.14
CA THR A 55 -1.53 -6.35 0.05
C THR A 55 -2.31 -6.20 -1.26
N PRO A 56 -1.65 -5.88 -2.39
CA PRO A 56 -2.32 -5.86 -3.70
C PRO A 56 -3.02 -7.20 -3.97
N ARG A 57 -4.27 -7.14 -4.45
CA ARG A 57 -5.07 -8.34 -4.77
C ARG A 57 -4.59 -9.07 -6.03
N GLY A 58 -3.68 -8.47 -6.80
CA GLY A 58 -3.16 -9.01 -8.05
C GLY A 58 -1.80 -9.69 -7.92
N ARG A 59 -1.46 -10.54 -8.90
CA ARG A 59 -0.13 -11.15 -9.01
C ARG A 59 0.89 -10.09 -9.45
N GLN A 60 1.34 -9.29 -8.49
CA GLN A 60 2.39 -8.30 -8.74
C GLN A 60 3.68 -9.05 -9.14
N ARG A 61 4.28 -8.65 -10.26
CA ARG A 61 5.60 -9.15 -10.65
C ARG A 61 6.61 -8.71 -9.59
N VAL A 62 7.17 -9.67 -8.88
CA VAL A 62 8.31 -9.43 -8.00
C VAL A 62 9.52 -9.21 -8.89
N HIS A 63 10.15 -8.03 -8.79
CA HIS A 63 11.42 -7.79 -9.48
C HIS A 63 12.48 -8.70 -8.89
N THR A 64 12.94 -9.70 -9.65
CA THR A 64 14.09 -10.51 -9.26
C THR A 64 15.30 -9.60 -9.15
N SER A 65 16.03 -9.66 -8.04
CA SER A 65 17.34 -9.00 -7.94
C SER A 65 18.28 -9.67 -8.94
N TYR A 66 18.40 -9.09 -10.13
CA TYR A 66 19.39 -9.50 -11.11
C TYR A 66 20.67 -8.72 -10.87
N LYS A 67 21.80 -9.43 -10.77
CA LYS A 67 23.11 -8.79 -10.69
C LYS A 67 23.38 -8.14 -12.05
N LYS A 68 23.48 -6.82 -12.09
CA LYS A 68 23.88 -6.09 -13.30
C LYS A 68 25.22 -6.67 -13.81
N PRO A 69 25.38 -6.89 -15.13
CA PRO A 69 26.65 -7.32 -15.67
C PRO A 69 27.69 -6.22 -15.46
N GLU A 70 28.81 -6.56 -14.83
CA GLU A 70 29.99 -5.70 -14.74
C GLU A 70 30.86 -6.00 -15.96
N LEU A 71 30.89 -5.08 -16.93
CA LEU A 71 31.69 -5.21 -18.14
C LEU A 71 32.96 -4.37 -17.96
N LEU A 72 34.14 -4.99 -18.07
CA LEU A 72 35.44 -4.33 -18.02
C LEU A 72 36.12 -4.43 -19.39
N ALA A 73 36.47 -3.29 -19.98
CA ALA A 73 37.30 -3.24 -21.18
C ALA A 73 38.79 -3.23 -20.79
N THR A 74 39.58 -4.16 -21.33
CA THR A 74 41.04 -4.20 -21.21
C THR A 74 41.75 -3.64 -22.43
N ALA A 75 41.02 -3.40 -23.53
CA ALA A 75 41.50 -2.80 -24.76
C ALA A 75 40.40 -1.92 -25.42
N PRO A 76 40.77 -1.04 -26.38
CA PRO A 76 39.80 -0.23 -27.11
C PRO A 76 38.73 -1.08 -27.83
N ASN A 77 37.50 -0.55 -27.93
CA ASN A 77 36.36 -1.15 -28.63
C ASN A 77 35.82 -2.49 -28.09
N GLN A 78 36.12 -2.86 -26.84
CA GLN A 78 35.67 -4.13 -26.24
C GLN A 78 34.29 -4.10 -25.57
N VAL A 79 33.79 -2.94 -25.14
CA VAL A 79 32.50 -2.81 -24.46
C VAL A 79 31.65 -1.77 -25.17
N TRP A 80 30.44 -2.17 -25.53
CA TRP A 80 29.44 -1.32 -26.17
C TRP A 80 28.17 -1.38 -25.31
N SER A 81 27.65 -0.22 -24.93
CA SER A 81 26.37 -0.09 -24.24
C SER A 81 25.47 0.83 -25.04
N TRP A 82 24.17 0.52 -25.06
CA TRP A 82 23.12 1.34 -25.64
C TRP A 82 22.17 1.82 -24.52
N ASP A 83 21.41 2.89 -24.74
CA ASP A 83 20.33 3.35 -23.85
C ASP A 83 18.99 2.67 -24.19
#